data_AF-A0A496N4K2-F1
#
_entry.id   AF-A0A496N4K2-F1
#
_cell.length_a   1.000
_cell.length_b   1.000
_cell.length_c   1.000
_cell.angle_alpha   90.00
_cell.angle_beta   90.00
_cell.angle_gamma   90.00
#
_symmetry.space_group_name_H-M   'P 1'
#
loop_
_entity.id
_entity.type
_entity.pdbx_description
1 polymer ?
#
loop_
_entity_poly.entity_id
_entity_poly.type
_entity_poly.pdbx_seq_one_letter_code
_entity_poly.pdbx_strand_id
1 'polypeptide(L)'
;ILTLIYLYTHYFFASTTAHITAMFAAFYGVGLTLGAPPMLYALILAATSSLMMTLTHYATGTAPVIFGSGYSTLGEWWKVGFVMSVVNLVVWIGVGLIWWKVLGYY
;
A
#
# COMPACT_ATOMS: atom_id res chain seq x y z
N ILE A 1 10.07 -1.94 -7.48
CA ILE A 1 9.82 -0.55 -7.97
C ILE A 1 8.34 -0.34 -8.30
N LEU A 2 7.72 -1.15 -9.16
CA LEU A 2 6.28 -1.02 -9.49
C LEU A 2 5.37 -0.95 -8.25
N THR A 3 5.57 -1.83 -7.27
CA THR A 3 4.83 -1.81 -6.00
C THR A 3 4.97 -0.49 -5.23
N LEU A 4 6.16 0.15 -5.27
CA LEU A 4 6.37 1.43 -4.59
C LEU A 4 5.63 2.56 -5.31
N ILE A 5 5.66 2.57 -6.64
CA ILE A 5 4.87 3.52 -7.44
C ILE A 5 3.38 3.30 -7.16
N TYR A 6 2.92 2.06 -7.13
CA TYR A 6 1.54 1.71 -6.77
C TYR A 6 1.18 2.25 -5.37
N LEU A 7 2.01 2.01 -4.36
CA LEU A 7 1.79 2.52 -2.99
C LEU A 7 1.68 4.05 -2.95
N TYR A 8 2.70 4.74 -3.49
CA TYR A 8 2.83 6.19 -3.31
C TYR A 8 1.96 7.03 -4.24
N THR A 9 1.45 6.45 -5.34
CA THR A 9 0.42 7.12 -6.15
C THR A 9 -0.87 7.33 -5.37
N HIS A 10 -1.08 6.61 -4.26
CA HIS A 10 -2.22 6.84 -3.38
C HIS A 10 -2.23 8.24 -2.74
N TYR A 11 -1.11 8.98 -2.70
CA TYR A 11 -1.13 10.40 -2.33
C TYR A 11 -2.09 11.23 -3.20
N PHE A 12 -2.37 10.79 -4.43
CA PHE A 12 -3.29 11.45 -5.37
C PHE A 12 -4.74 10.94 -5.29
N PHE A 13 -5.03 9.98 -4.40
CA PHE A 13 -6.34 9.37 -4.27
C PHE A 13 -6.90 9.56 -2.86
N ALA A 14 -8.18 9.89 -2.77
CA ALA A 14 -8.92 9.95 -1.50
C ALA A 14 -9.68 8.64 -1.17
N SER A 15 -9.52 7.61 -2.00
CA SER A 15 -10.23 6.35 -1.85
C SER A 15 -9.33 5.19 -2.25
N THR A 16 -9.20 4.22 -1.34
CA THR A 16 -8.51 2.94 -1.61
C THR A 16 -9.21 2.18 -2.72
N THR A 17 -10.54 2.10 -2.68
CA THR A 17 -11.32 1.39 -3.70
C THR A 17 -11.07 2.00 -5.08
N ALA A 18 -11.12 3.33 -5.20
CA ALA A 18 -10.87 4.02 -6.48
C ALA A 18 -9.44 3.81 -6.99
N HIS A 19 -8.45 3.81 -6.10
CA HIS A 19 -7.06 3.56 -6.45
C HIS A 19 -6.84 2.11 -6.92
N ILE A 20 -7.39 1.13 -6.20
CA ILE A 20 -7.30 -0.29 -6.55
C ILE A 20 -7.97 -0.56 -7.90
N THR A 21 -9.21 -0.07 -8.10
CA THR A 21 -9.94 -0.31 -9.36
C THR A 21 -9.24 0.34 -10.55
N ALA A 22 -8.62 1.50 -10.38
CA ALA A 22 -7.92 2.19 -11.46
C ALA A 22 -6.55 1.57 -11.80
N MET A 23 -5.80 1.11 -10.80
CA MET A 23 -4.36 0.83 -10.97
C MET A 23 -3.98 -0.64 -10.82
N PHE A 24 -4.72 -1.44 -10.05
CA PHE A 24 -4.28 -2.80 -9.69
C PHE A 24 -4.06 -3.69 -10.92
N ALA A 25 -5.04 -3.76 -11.82
CA ALA A 25 -4.96 -4.62 -13.00
C ALA A 25 -3.79 -4.24 -13.94
N ALA A 26 -3.58 -2.93 -14.14
CA ALA A 26 -2.50 -2.42 -14.98
C ALA A 26 -1.12 -2.74 -14.38
N PHE A 27 -0.92 -2.46 -13.09
CA PHE A 27 0.35 -2.72 -12.41
C PHE A 27 0.64 -4.21 -12.25
N TYR A 28 -0.40 -5.01 -12.02
CA TYR A 28 -0.30 -6.47 -12.00
C TYR A 28 0.15 -6.99 -13.37
N GLY A 29 -0.55 -6.59 -14.45
CA GLY A 29 -0.23 -7.00 -15.81
C GLY A 29 1.20 -6.65 -16.22
N VAL A 30 1.67 -5.43 -15.94
CA VAL A 30 3.06 -5.03 -16.24
C VAL A 30 4.07 -5.85 -15.42
N GLY A 31 3.77 -6.17 -14.16
CA GLY A 31 4.68 -7.02 -13.38
C GLY A 31 4.77 -8.44 -13.94
N LEU A 32 3.67 -8.99 -14.45
CA LEU A 32 3.68 -10.32 -15.09
C LEU A 32 4.53 -10.32 -16.37
N THR A 33 4.44 -9.28 -17.21
CA THR A 33 5.26 -9.20 -18.43
C THR A 33 6.76 -9.05 -18.14
N LEU A 34 7.11 -8.51 -16.97
CA LEU A 34 8.47 -8.44 -16.47
C LEU A 34 8.95 -9.73 -15.77
N GLY A 35 8.12 -10.78 -15.72
CA GLY A 35 8.48 -12.09 -15.17
C GLY A 35 8.26 -12.24 -13.66
N ALA A 36 7.46 -11.37 -13.03
CA ALA A 36 7.13 -11.54 -11.62
C ALA A 36 6.27 -12.82 -11.41
N PRO A 37 6.53 -13.62 -10.35
CA PRO A 37 5.70 -14.79 -10.06
C PRO A 37 4.24 -14.36 -9.79
N PRO A 38 3.24 -14.91 -10.50
CA PRO A 38 1.89 -14.36 -10.48
C PRO A 38 1.26 -14.29 -9.09
N MET A 39 1.30 -15.40 -8.35
CA MET A 39 0.72 -15.48 -7.00
C MET A 39 1.41 -14.52 -6.03
N LEU A 40 2.75 -14.56 -6.00
CA LEU A 40 3.53 -13.70 -5.10
C LEU A 40 3.26 -12.22 -5.39
N TYR A 41 3.25 -11.83 -6.66
CA TYR A 41 3.06 -10.42 -7.00
C TYR A 41 1.63 -9.94 -6.73
N ALA A 42 0.63 -10.79 -6.93
CA ALA A 42 -0.74 -10.51 -6.53
C ALA A 42 -0.85 -10.27 -5.01
N LEU A 43 -0.19 -11.11 -4.20
CA LEU A 43 -0.16 -10.97 -2.75
C LEU A 43 0.56 -9.70 -2.29
N ILE A 44 1.67 -9.35 -2.93
CA ILE A 44 2.39 -8.10 -2.65
C ILE A 44 1.52 -6.88 -2.97
N LEU A 45 0.87 -6.84 -4.13
CA LEU A 45 -0.03 -5.74 -4.48
C LEU A 45 -1.23 -5.67 -3.54
N ALA A 46 -1.85 -6.81 -3.21
CA ALA A 46 -2.96 -6.87 -2.28
C ALA A 46 -2.60 -6.37 -0.87
N ALA A 47 -1.43 -6.77 -0.35
CA ALA A 47 -0.95 -6.25 0.93
C ALA A 47 -0.72 -4.73 0.85
N THR A 48 -0.08 -4.27 -0.22
CA THR A 48 0.22 -2.84 -0.43
C THR A 48 -1.06 -2.00 -0.53
N SER A 49 -2.16 -2.56 -1.06
CA SER A 49 -3.50 -1.96 -1.08
C SER A 49 -4.05 -1.62 0.31
N SER A 50 -3.65 -2.38 1.33
CA SER A 50 -3.98 -2.06 2.72
C SER A 50 -3.00 -1.06 3.33
N LEU A 51 -1.71 -1.12 2.95
CA LEU A 51 -0.68 -0.26 3.53
C LEU A 51 -0.79 1.20 3.11
N MET A 52 -1.29 1.49 1.91
CA MET A 52 -1.49 2.87 1.43
C MET A 52 -2.42 3.70 2.32
N MET A 53 -3.27 3.05 3.12
CA MET A 53 -4.24 3.69 4.03
C MET A 53 -3.58 4.56 5.09
N THR A 54 -2.28 4.39 5.36
CA THR A 54 -1.55 5.15 6.38
C THR A 54 -0.97 6.47 5.87
N LEU A 55 -0.95 6.71 4.56
CA LEU A 55 -0.14 7.78 3.95
C LEU A 55 -0.69 9.19 4.19
N THR A 56 -2.00 9.38 4.04
CA THR A 56 -2.64 10.70 4.09
C THR A 56 -3.82 10.72 5.04
N HIS A 57 -4.13 11.91 5.55
CA HIS A 57 -5.29 12.17 6.40
C HIS A 57 -6.63 12.00 5.66
N TYR A 58 -6.61 11.78 4.35
CA TYR A 58 -7.77 11.51 3.50
C TYR A 58 -7.71 10.14 2.81
N ALA A 59 -6.75 9.28 3.14
CA ALA A 59 -6.58 7.99 2.47
C ALA A 59 -7.79 7.05 2.64
N THR A 60 -8.58 7.26 3.71
CA THR A 60 -9.72 6.43 4.07
C THR A 60 -10.86 7.31 4.57
N GLY A 61 -12.07 6.75 4.68
CA GLY A 61 -13.21 7.49 5.25
C GLY A 61 -13.04 7.84 6.74
N THR A 62 -12.28 7.05 7.50
CA THR A 62 -12.05 7.29 8.94
C THR A 62 -10.92 8.28 9.22
N ALA A 63 -9.94 8.41 8.31
CA ALA A 63 -8.79 9.30 8.50
C ALA A 63 -9.18 10.79 8.66
N PRO A 64 -10.10 11.37 7.85
CA PRO A 64 -10.54 12.75 8.03
C PRO A 64 -11.27 12.98 9.34
N VAL A 65 -12.00 11.97 9.85
CA VAL A 65 -12.71 12.05 11.13
C VAL A 65 -11.71 12.17 12.27
N ILE A 66 -10.64 11.36 12.25
CA ILE A 66 -9.57 11.41 13.25
C ILE A 66 -8.77 12.71 13.09
N PHE A 67 -8.41 13.11 11.88
CA PHE A 67 -7.66 14.34 11.66
C PHE A 67 -8.44 15.59 12.10
N GLY A 68 -9.77 15.60 11.87
CA GLY A 68 -10.67 16.68 12.27
C GLY A 68 -10.83 16.86 13.78
N SER A 69 -10.37 15.91 14.59
CA SER A 69 -10.38 16.03 16.06
C SER A 69 -9.34 17.01 16.61
N GLY A 70 -8.37 17.44 15.80
CA GLY A 70 -7.36 18.42 16.17
C GLY A 70 -6.19 17.87 16.99
N TYR A 71 -6.07 16.55 17.19
CA TYR A 71 -4.95 15.95 17.93
C TYR A 71 -3.60 15.97 17.21
N SER A 72 -3.57 16.22 15.90
CA SER A 72 -2.33 16.17 15.10
C SER A 72 -2.35 17.22 14.01
N THR A 73 -1.20 17.83 13.73
CA THR A 73 -1.03 18.72 12.58
C THR A 73 -0.88 17.94 11.27
N LEU A 74 -1.10 18.62 10.15
CA LEU A 74 -0.90 18.04 8.81
C LEU A 74 0.53 17.50 8.64
N GLY A 75 1.53 18.25 9.10
CA GLY A 75 2.93 17.86 8.99
C GLY A 75 3.27 16.62 9.81
N GLU A 76 2.72 16.49 11.03
CA GLU A 76 2.91 15.30 11.86
C GLU A 76 2.26 14.07 11.23
N TRP A 77 1.03 14.20 10.75
CA TRP A 77 0.33 13.10 10.10
C TRP A 77 1.11 12.56 8.90
N TRP A 78 1.62 13.45 8.04
CA TRP A 78 2.33 13.04 6.83
C TRP A 78 3.71 12.45 7.13
N LYS A 79 4.43 12.99 8.12
CA LYS A 79 5.71 12.43 8.57
C LYS A 79 5.49 11.02 9.14
N VAL A 80 4.53 10.86 10.05
CA VAL A 80 4.22 9.56 10.66
C VAL A 80 3.70 8.60 9.60
N GLY A 81 2.82 9.04 8.71
CA GLY A 81 2.27 8.23 7.61
C GLY A 81 3.35 7.69 6.67
N PHE A 82 4.35 8.51 6.33
CA PHE A 82 5.50 8.07 5.53
C PHE A 82 6.40 7.10 6.29
N VAL A 83 6.72 7.36 7.57
CA VAL A 83 7.52 6.42 8.38
C VAL A 83 6.79 5.08 8.52
N MET A 84 5.48 5.11 8.79
CA MET A 84 4.66 3.93 8.91
C MET A 84 4.54 3.16 7.59
N SER A 85 4.50 3.83 6.44
CA SER A 85 4.47 3.12 5.16
C SER A 85 5.74 2.31 4.93
N VAL A 86 6.91 2.86 5.25
CA VAL A 86 8.20 2.16 5.16
C VAL A 86 8.26 0.99 6.14
N VAL A 87 7.90 1.22 7.41
CA VAL A 87 7.90 0.17 8.44
C VAL A 87 6.97 -0.97 8.04
N ASN A 88 5.73 -0.65 7.66
CA ASN A 88 4.77 -1.66 7.24
C ASN A 88 5.23 -2.42 5.99
N LEU A 89 5.81 -1.73 5.01
CA LEU A 89 6.30 -2.36 3.79
C LEU A 89 7.46 -3.32 4.07
N VAL A 90 8.38 -2.95 4.97
CA VAL A 90 9.47 -3.84 5.42
C VAL A 90 8.91 -5.06 6.16
N VAL A 91 7.94 -4.87 7.05
CA VAL A 91 7.33 -5.98 7.80
C VAL A 91 6.55 -6.91 6.86
N TRP A 92 5.67 -6.36 6.01
CA TRP A 92 4.84 -7.16 5.12
C TRP A 92 5.64 -7.85 4.02
N ILE A 93 6.64 -7.19 3.44
CA ILE A 93 7.49 -7.87 2.45
C ILE A 93 8.43 -8.84 3.15
N GLY A 94 9.11 -8.44 4.23
CA GLY A 94 10.06 -9.30 4.93
C GLY A 94 9.41 -10.56 5.50
N VAL A 95 8.38 -10.39 6.35
CA VAL A 95 7.67 -11.51 6.99
C VAL A 95 6.77 -12.22 5.98
N GLY A 96 6.09 -11.47 5.10
CA GLY A 96 5.19 -12.05 4.10
C GLY A 96 5.91 -12.93 3.10
N LEU A 97 7.10 -12.54 2.62
CA LEU A 97 7.90 -13.39 1.73
C LEU A 97 8.24 -14.73 2.40
N ILE A 98 8.72 -14.69 3.64
CA ILE A 98 9.04 -15.92 4.40
C ILE A 98 7.79 -16.77 4.56
N TRP A 99 6.67 -16.17 4.95
CA TRP A 99 5.42 -16.87 5.20
C TRP A 99 4.83 -17.50 3.93
N TRP A 100 4.75 -16.76 2.84
CA TRP A 100 4.23 -17.25 1.56
C TRP A 100 5.11 -18.34 0.94
N LYS A 101 6.42 -18.30 1.20
CA LYS A 101 7.33 -19.38 0.83
C LYS A 101 7.04 -20.66 1.63
N VAL A 102 6.81 -20.54 2.94
CA VAL A 102 6.42 -21.68 3.79
C VAL A 102 5.09 -22.30 3.32
N LEU A 103 4.15 -21.49 2.85
CA LEU A 103 2.88 -21.95 2.28
C LEU A 103 2.99 -22.50 0.85
N GLY A 104 4.15 -22.42 0.21
CA GLY A 104 4.36 -22.91 -1.16
C GLY A 104 3.74 -22.02 -2.25
N TYR A 105 3.53 -20.73 -1.96
CA TYR A 105 2.95 -19.78 -2.93
C TYR A 105 3.96 -19.19 -3.92
N TYR A 106 5.25 -19.49 -3.77
CA TYR A 106 6.31 -19.29 -4.76
C TYR A 106 7.59 -20.04 -4.38
#